data_AF-A0A416CEZ2-F1
#
_entry.id   AF-A0A416CEZ2-F1
#
_cell.length_a   1.000
_cell.length_b   1.000
_cell.length_c   1.000
_cell.angle_alpha   90.00
_cell.angle_beta   90.00
_cell.angle_gamma   90.00
#
_symmetry.space_group_name_H-M   'P 1'
#
loop_
_entity.id
_entity.type
_entity.pdbx_description
1 polymer ?
#
loop_
_entity_poly.entity_id
_entity_poly.type
_entity_poly.pdbx_seq_one_letter_code
_entity_poly.pdbx_strand_id
1 'polypeptide(L)'
;MNQMTLLDYLNTDSKPVVPFFALTEYAKRGSLMAGSKDRIRHAFSTLLLRSERIQFLKNEYGVSGYGGPSNKPCTIHHVNVSAKGHEVSYNDGNGVCHNVFFSYAELEQEIQRLIQEGEY
;
A
#
# COMPACT_ATOMS: atom_id res chain seq x y z
N MET A 1 -20.91 16.19 -24.87
CA MET A 1 -19.92 16.14 -23.79
C MET A 1 -20.56 15.30 -22.69
N ASN A 2 -20.27 14.00 -22.64
CA ASN A 2 -20.91 13.09 -21.68
C ASN A 2 -20.31 13.34 -20.29
N GLN A 3 -21.14 13.76 -19.34
CA GLN A 3 -20.75 13.79 -17.94
C GLN A 3 -20.69 12.36 -17.42
N MET A 4 -19.50 11.94 -16.97
CA MET A 4 -19.34 10.71 -16.17
C MET A 4 -20.11 10.86 -14.86
N THR A 5 -20.87 9.84 -14.52
CA THR A 5 -21.62 9.77 -13.27
C THR A 5 -20.78 9.13 -12.17
N LEU A 6 -21.17 9.34 -10.91
CA LEU A 6 -20.55 8.67 -9.75
C LEU A 6 -20.61 7.14 -9.87
N LEU A 7 -21.64 6.61 -10.55
CA LEU A 7 -21.77 5.16 -10.82
C LEU A 7 -20.73 4.68 -11.83
N ASP A 8 -20.35 5.49 -12.82
CA ASP A 8 -19.32 5.10 -13.79
C ASP A 8 -17.94 4.96 -13.12
N TYR A 9 -17.68 5.73 -12.06
CA TYR A 9 -16.47 5.63 -11.24
C TYR A 9 -16.45 4.36 -10.37
N LEU A 10 -17.62 3.86 -9.99
CA LEU A 10 -17.76 2.61 -9.22
C LEU A 10 -17.75 1.37 -10.13
N ASN A 11 -17.92 1.55 -11.45
CA ASN A 11 -18.01 0.48 -12.44
C ASN A 11 -16.74 0.30 -13.30
N THR A 12 -15.66 1.05 -13.06
CA THR A 12 -14.37 0.75 -13.67
C THR A 12 -13.77 -0.45 -12.95
N ASP A 13 -13.79 -1.62 -13.60
CA ASP A 13 -13.08 -2.85 -13.25
C ASP A 13 -12.67 -2.91 -11.78
N SER A 14 -13.64 -3.25 -10.93
CA SER A 14 -13.41 -3.48 -9.52
C SER A 14 -12.34 -4.56 -9.35
N LYS A 15 -11.08 -4.15 -9.24
CA LYS A 15 -10.09 -4.90 -8.45
C LYS A 15 -10.83 -5.26 -7.17
N PRO A 16 -10.88 -6.54 -6.78
CA PRO A 16 -11.71 -6.95 -5.65
C PRO A 16 -11.46 -6.04 -4.44
N VAL A 17 -12.48 -5.84 -3.61
CA VAL A 17 -12.39 -5.06 -2.36
C VAL A 17 -11.19 -5.53 -1.48
N VAL A 18 -10.76 -6.77 -1.68
CA VAL A 18 -9.65 -7.43 -0.99
C VAL A 18 -8.26 -6.81 -1.28
N PRO A 19 -7.85 -6.55 -2.55
CA PRO A 19 -6.67 -5.76 -2.88
C PRO A 19 -6.55 -4.40 -2.17
N PHE A 20 -7.66 -3.69 -1.98
CA PHE A 20 -7.64 -2.38 -1.31
C PHE A 20 -7.27 -2.53 0.17
N PHE A 21 -7.90 -3.44 0.89
CA PHE A 21 -7.57 -3.69 2.31
C PHE A 21 -6.13 -4.20 2.49
N ALA A 22 -5.63 -5.04 1.58
CA ALA A 22 -4.24 -5.47 1.61
C ALA A 22 -3.26 -4.30 1.40
N LEU A 23 -3.58 -3.36 0.51
CA LEU A 23 -2.77 -2.15 0.31
C LEU A 23 -2.76 -1.26 1.55
N THR A 24 -3.92 -1.03 2.18
CA THR A 24 -4.01 -0.25 3.43
C THR A 24 -3.19 -0.90 4.55
N GLU A 25 -3.37 -2.20 4.74
CA GLU A 25 -2.64 -2.99 5.74
C GLU A 25 -1.13 -2.97 5.50
N TYR A 26 -0.72 -3.02 4.23
CA TYR A 26 0.67 -2.90 3.83
C TYR A 26 1.22 -1.50 4.09
N ALA A 27 0.50 -0.45 3.71
CA ALA A 27 0.90 0.94 3.93
C ALA A 27 1.08 1.25 5.43
N LYS A 28 0.13 0.83 6.29
CA LYS A 28 0.16 1.08 7.74
C LYS A 28 1.37 0.46 8.45
N ARG A 29 1.96 -0.60 7.88
CA ARG A 29 3.18 -1.26 8.41
C ARG A 29 4.46 -0.46 8.16
N GLY A 30 4.48 0.45 7.19
CA GLY A 30 5.72 1.12 6.76
C GLY A 30 6.70 0.13 6.11
N SER A 31 7.99 0.47 6.08
CA SER A 31 9.03 -0.40 5.50
C SER A 31 9.56 -1.48 6.45
N LEU A 32 8.93 -1.65 7.63
CA LEU A 32 9.37 -2.50 8.75
C LEU A 32 10.73 -2.13 9.36
N MET A 33 11.44 -1.14 8.82
CA MET A 33 12.64 -0.59 9.43
C MET A 33 12.27 0.29 10.64
N ALA A 34 13.12 0.28 11.68
CA ALA A 34 12.95 1.15 12.83
C ALA A 34 12.87 2.63 12.38
N GLY A 35 11.86 3.34 12.89
CA GLY A 35 11.60 4.75 12.56
C GLY A 35 11.08 5.01 11.14
N SER A 36 10.77 3.97 10.35
CA SER A 36 10.32 4.14 8.96
C SER A 36 9.06 4.98 8.83
N LYS A 37 8.05 4.74 9.68
CA LYS A 37 6.81 5.53 9.66
C LYS A 37 7.04 7.02 9.89
N ASP A 38 7.97 7.38 10.78
CA ASP A 38 8.29 8.78 11.04
C ASP A 38 9.05 9.41 9.87
N ARG A 39 9.99 8.68 9.25
CA ARG A 39 10.65 9.13 8.03
C ARG A 39 9.66 9.31 6.88
N ILE A 40 8.73 8.37 6.71
CA ILE A 40 7.68 8.46 5.69
C ILE A 40 6.77 9.66 5.94
N ARG A 41 6.26 9.85 7.17
CA ARG A 41 5.46 11.04 7.53
C ARG A 41 6.23 12.33 7.27
N HIS A 42 7.49 12.39 7.68
CA HIS A 42 8.34 13.54 7.46
C HIS A 42 8.55 13.83 5.96
N ALA A 43 8.83 12.80 5.16
CA ALA A 43 8.97 12.92 3.71
C ALA A 43 7.66 13.42 3.07
N PHE A 44 6.50 12.92 3.48
CA PHE A 44 5.21 13.38 2.96
C PHE A 44 4.84 14.79 3.39
N SER A 45 5.38 15.28 4.52
CA SER A 45 5.20 16.67 4.97
C SER A 45 6.14 17.65 4.27
N THR A 46 7.28 17.19 3.75
CA THR A 46 8.34 18.05 3.19
C THR A 46 8.41 17.98 1.66
N LEU A 47 8.16 16.83 1.05
CA LEU A 47 8.21 16.61 -0.39
C LEU A 47 6.84 16.90 -1.02
N LEU A 48 6.74 18.02 -1.72
CA LEU A 48 5.50 18.50 -2.32
C LEU A 48 5.12 17.69 -3.57
N LEU A 49 6.12 17.25 -4.34
CA LEU A 49 5.87 16.52 -5.59
C LEU A 49 5.67 15.03 -5.33
N ARG A 50 4.63 14.47 -5.95
CA ARG A 50 4.35 13.03 -5.94
C ARG A 50 5.56 12.20 -6.39
N SER A 51 6.27 12.66 -7.42
CA SER A 51 7.46 11.99 -7.95
C SER A 51 8.59 11.88 -6.92
N GLU A 52 8.80 12.92 -6.10
CA GLU A 52 9.81 12.92 -5.04
C GLU A 52 9.44 11.95 -3.92
N ARG A 53 8.16 11.92 -3.52
CA ARG A 53 7.66 10.94 -2.56
C ARG A 53 7.82 9.51 -3.05
N ILE A 54 7.49 9.25 -4.31
CA ILE A 54 7.70 7.93 -4.94
C ILE A 54 9.19 7.56 -4.94
N GLN A 55 10.08 8.49 -5.26
CA GLN A 55 11.52 8.25 -5.26
C GLN A 55 12.05 7.99 -3.85
N PHE A 56 11.53 8.69 -2.85
CA PHE A 56 11.81 8.41 -1.44
C PHE A 56 11.35 7.00 -1.05
N LEU A 57 10.10 6.62 -1.37
CA LEU A 57 9.56 5.30 -1.06
C LEU A 57 10.38 4.16 -1.67
N LYS A 58 10.91 4.32 -2.89
CA LYS A 58 11.83 3.36 -3.52
C LYS A 58 13.11 3.10 -2.73
N ASN A 59 13.58 4.11 -2.00
CA ASN A 59 14.78 4.01 -1.18
C ASN A 59 14.46 3.55 0.26
N GLU A 60 13.25 3.86 0.74
CA GLU A 60 12.79 3.57 2.10
C GLU A 60 12.27 2.14 2.26
N TYR A 61 11.60 1.60 1.24
CA TYR A 61 11.10 0.23 1.24
C TYR A 61 12.20 -0.73 0.77
N GLY A 62 12.66 -1.57 1.69
CA GLY A 62 13.59 -2.67 1.43
C GLY A 62 12.96 -4.04 1.68
N VAL A 63 13.73 -5.10 1.44
CA VAL A 63 13.34 -6.47 1.83
C VAL A 63 13.49 -6.59 3.34
N SER A 64 12.37 -6.68 4.05
CA SER A 64 12.31 -7.01 5.48
C SER A 64 11.36 -8.17 5.71
N GLY A 65 11.59 -8.93 6.77
CA GLY A 65 10.78 -10.11 7.09
C GLY A 65 9.36 -9.70 7.49
N TYR A 66 8.38 -10.19 6.74
CA TYR A 66 6.97 -10.16 7.15
C TYR A 66 6.69 -11.45 7.95
N GLY A 67 5.84 -11.35 8.98
CA GLY A 67 5.53 -12.48 9.87
C GLY A 67 4.84 -13.64 9.15
N GLY A 68 4.57 -14.73 9.88
CA GLY A 68 3.84 -15.87 9.33
C GLY A 68 2.36 -15.57 9.03
N PRO A 69 1.70 -16.39 8.19
CA PRO A 69 0.27 -16.28 7.94
C PRO A 69 -0.53 -16.41 9.25
N SER A 70 -1.64 -15.67 9.33
CA SER A 70 -2.58 -15.74 10.46
C SER A 70 -4.00 -15.82 9.93
N ASN A 71 -4.95 -16.22 10.80
CA ASN A 71 -6.37 -16.26 10.45
C ASN A 71 -7.01 -14.86 10.40
N LYS A 72 -6.25 -13.78 10.64
CA LYS A 72 -6.77 -12.42 10.47
C LYS A 72 -6.78 -12.07 8.97
N PRO A 73 -7.91 -11.54 8.45
CA PRO A 73 -7.98 -11.11 7.07
C PRO A 73 -6.95 -10.03 6.77
N CYS A 74 -6.44 -10.04 5.54
CA CYS A 74 -5.42 -9.12 5.02
C CYS A 74 -4.09 -9.13 5.81
N THR A 75 -3.79 -10.22 6.53
CA THR A 75 -2.47 -10.37 7.16
C THR A 75 -1.39 -10.48 6.09
N ILE A 76 -0.58 -9.43 5.94
CA ILE A 76 0.61 -9.43 5.10
C ILE A 76 1.66 -10.33 5.73
N HIS A 77 2.10 -11.35 4.99
CA HIS A 77 3.04 -12.37 5.48
C HIS A 77 4.27 -12.56 4.57
N HIS A 78 4.25 -12.01 3.36
CA HIS A 78 5.44 -11.94 2.52
C HIS A 78 5.38 -10.70 1.62
N VAL A 79 6.52 -10.06 1.40
CA VAL A 79 6.65 -8.97 0.43
C VAL A 79 7.97 -9.09 -0.29
N ASN A 80 7.92 -9.06 -1.63
CA ASN A 80 9.07 -8.94 -2.49
C ASN A 80 9.07 -7.54 -3.13
N VAL A 81 10.13 -6.77 -2.87
CA VAL A 81 10.25 -5.38 -3.33
C VAL A 81 11.21 -5.33 -4.53
N SER A 82 10.81 -4.64 -5.59
CA SER A 82 11.61 -4.44 -6.79
C SER A 82 11.58 -2.99 -7.26
N ALA A 83 12.34 -2.67 -8.30
CA ALA A 83 12.28 -1.36 -8.96
C ALA A 83 10.89 -1.03 -9.54
N LYS A 84 10.06 -2.05 -9.82
CA LYS A 84 8.71 -1.89 -10.39
C LYS A 84 7.65 -1.64 -9.32
N GLY A 85 7.83 -2.17 -8.10
CA GLY A 85 6.83 -2.13 -7.05
C GLY A 85 6.97 -3.30 -6.07
N HIS A 86 5.84 -3.73 -5.53
CA HIS A 86 5.75 -4.63 -4.38
C HIS A 86 4.84 -5.80 -4.71
N GLU A 87 5.38 -7.01 -4.68
CA GLU A 87 4.59 -8.24 -4.70
C GLU A 87 4.28 -8.60 -3.25
N VAL A 88 3.01 -8.52 -2.88
CA VAL A 88 2.53 -8.66 -1.51
C VAL A 88 1.68 -9.93 -1.39
N SER A 89 2.05 -10.80 -0.45
CA SER A 89 1.27 -11.98 -0.09
C SER A 89 0.46 -11.73 1.17
N TYR A 90 -0.84 -12.02 1.11
CA TYR A 90 -1.77 -11.80 2.22
C TYR A 90 -2.77 -12.96 2.36
N ASN A 91 -3.32 -13.15 3.56
CA ASN A 91 -4.39 -14.11 3.83
C ASN A 91 -5.76 -13.42 3.71
N ASP A 92 -6.79 -14.06 3.15
CA ASP A 92 -8.15 -13.48 3.05
C ASP A 92 -9.03 -13.66 4.30
N GLY A 93 -8.50 -14.25 5.37
CA GLY A 93 -9.21 -14.57 6.61
C GLY A 93 -9.77 -15.99 6.65
N ASN A 94 -9.78 -16.71 5.53
CA ASN A 94 -10.22 -18.11 5.44
C ASN A 94 -9.06 -19.10 5.33
N GLY A 95 -7.83 -18.65 5.60
CA GLY A 95 -6.65 -19.50 5.44
C GLY A 95 -6.08 -19.52 4.02
N VAL A 96 -6.70 -18.82 3.06
CA VAL A 96 -6.25 -18.79 1.67
C VAL A 96 -5.28 -17.64 1.47
N CYS A 97 -4.09 -17.95 0.93
CA CYS A 97 -3.07 -16.97 0.60
C CYS A 97 -3.24 -16.47 -0.84
N HIS A 98 -3.16 -15.15 -1.00
CA HIS A 98 -3.25 -14.45 -2.27
C HIS A 98 -1.99 -13.62 -2.49
N ASN A 99 -1.62 -13.41 -3.75
CA ASN A 99 -0.55 -12.51 -4.16
C ASN A 99 -1.13 -11.35 -4.95
N VAL A 100 -0.68 -10.13 -4.67
CA VAL A 100 -1.08 -8.92 -5.38
C VAL A 100 0.14 -8.05 -5.64
N PHE A 101 0.13 -7.35 -6.77
CA PHE A 101 1.17 -6.38 -7.09
C PHE A 101 0.67 -4.96 -6.82
N PHE A 102 1.47 -4.16 -6.11
CA PHE A 102 1.25 -2.74 -5.90
C PHE A 102 2.40 -1.91 -6.44
N SER A 103 2.07 -0.96 -7.29
CA SER A 103 3.02 0.06 -7.75
C SER A 103 3.38 1.04 -6.61
N TYR A 104 4.53 1.72 -6.74
CA TYR A 104 4.86 2.82 -5.83
C TYR A 104 3.85 3.96 -5.89
N ALA A 105 3.18 4.15 -7.03
CA ALA A 105 2.15 5.18 -7.19
C ALA A 105 0.88 4.85 -6.38
N GLU A 106 0.45 3.59 -6.37
CA GLU A 106 -0.67 3.11 -5.54
C GLU A 106 -0.32 3.21 -4.05
N LEU A 107 0.89 2.78 -3.66
CA LEU A 107 1.35 2.89 -2.28
C LEU A 107 1.44 4.34 -1.81
N GLU A 108 2.02 5.23 -2.62
CA GLU A 108 2.11 6.66 -2.29
C GLU A 108 0.73 7.29 -2.09
N GLN A 109 -0.21 6.99 -2.99
CA GLN A 109 -1.57 7.51 -2.91
C GLN A 109 -2.28 7.03 -1.63
N GLU A 110 -2.10 5.75 -1.28
CA GLU A 110 -2.70 5.21 -0.06
C GLU A 110 -2.08 5.79 1.22
N ILE A 111 -0.75 5.94 1.27
CA ILE A 111 -0.08 6.60 2.39
C ILE A 111 -0.57 8.05 2.52
N GLN A 112 -0.68 8.78 1.41
CA GLN A 112 -1.20 10.14 1.40
C GLN A 112 -2.62 10.23 1.97
N ARG A 113 -3.50 9.31 1.57
CA ARG A 113 -4.87 9.19 2.09
C ARG A 113 -4.87 8.92 3.60
N LEU A 114 -4.10 7.93 4.05
CA LEU A 114 -3.98 7.58 5.46
C LEU A 114 -3.43 8.75 6.32
N ILE A 115 -2.47 9.52 5.81
CA ILE A 115 -1.96 10.71 6.51
C ILE A 115 -3.05 11.79 6.62
N GLN A 116 -3.81 12.03 5.56
CA GLN A 116 -4.91 13.02 5.56
C GLN A 116 -6.03 12.63 6.53
N GLU A 117 -6.27 11.33 6.70
CA GLU A 117 -7.26 10.79 7.64
C GLU A 117 -6.74 10.68 9.08
N GLY A 118 -5.45 10.90 9.33
CA GLY A 118 -4.84 10.69 10.64
C GLY A 118 -4.66 9.21 11.02
N GLU A 119 -4.73 8.32 10.04
CA GLU A 119 -4.71 6.86 10.17
C GLU A 119 -3.35 6.23 9.82
N TYR A 120 -2.40 7.04 9.36
CA TYR A 120 -1.04 6.60 9.06
C TYR A 120 -0.16 6.61 10.30
#